data_AF-A0A6L7LB38-F1
#
_entry.id   AF-A0A6L7LB38-F1
#
_cell.length_a   1.000
_cell.length_b   1.000
_cell.length_c   1.000
_cell.angle_alpha   90.00
_cell.angle_beta   90.00
_cell.angle_gamma   90.00
#
_symmetry.space_group_name_H-M   'P 1'
#
loop_
_entity.id
_entity.type
_entity.pdbx_description
1 polymer ?
#
loop_
_entity_poly.entity_id
_entity_poly.type
_entity_poly.pdbx_seq_one_letter_code
_entity_poly.pdbx_strand_id
1 'polypeptide(L)'
;MLDTKTESASFKENWQFIEVHRDELMEKYPEHWIAVVDREVVATDPDPWGLVAKMRKMGPFSDPGSAVVELLTSEEIYCIHTF
;
A
#
# COMPACT_ATOMS: atom_id res chain seq x y z
N MET A 1 9.57 -0.63 23.85
CA MET A 1 10.47 -0.16 22.78
C MET A 1 10.09 -0.94 21.55
N LEU A 2 9.45 -0.31 20.56
CA LEU A 2 9.25 -0.97 19.25
C LEU A 2 10.58 -0.97 18.52
N ASP A 3 11.02 -2.16 18.12
CA ASP A 3 12.25 -2.38 17.37
C ASP A 3 12.12 -1.81 15.96
N THR A 4 12.64 -0.60 15.74
CA THR A 4 12.66 0.11 14.45
C THR A 4 13.32 -0.67 13.30
N LYS A 5 14.09 -1.73 13.60
CA LYS A 5 14.65 -2.64 12.59
C LYS A 5 13.61 -3.57 11.96
N THR A 6 12.61 -4.00 12.71
CA THR A 6 11.59 -4.95 12.24
C THR A 6 10.59 -4.27 11.30
N GLU A 7 10.19 -3.05 11.63
CA GLU A 7 9.31 -2.22 10.78
C GLU A 7 9.95 -1.97 9.40
N SER A 8 11.26 -1.66 9.37
CA SER A 8 12.00 -1.44 8.12
C SER A 8 12.10 -2.68 7.23
N ALA A 9 12.20 -3.88 7.81
CA ALA A 9 12.21 -5.13 7.04
C ALA A 9 10.84 -5.44 6.43
N SER A 10 9.77 -5.34 7.22
CA SER A 10 8.40 -5.58 6.74
C SER A 10 7.98 -4.61 5.63
N PHE A 11 8.33 -3.33 5.76
CA PHE A 11 8.08 -2.32 4.72
C PHE A 11 8.79 -2.69 3.40
N LYS A 12 10.07 -3.06 3.48
CA LYS A 12 10.86 -3.43 2.30
C LYS A 12 10.28 -4.65 1.60
N GLU A 13 9.86 -5.67 2.35
CA GLU A 13 9.27 -6.89 1.79
C GLU A 13 7.93 -6.63 1.10
N ASN A 14 7.08 -5.80 1.70
CA ASN A 14 5.81 -5.39 1.10
C ASN A 14 6.01 -4.55 -0.17
N TRP A 15 7.00 -3.64 -0.16
CA TRP A 15 7.37 -2.89 -1.36
C TRP A 15 7.89 -3.80 -2.47
N GLN A 16 8.80 -4.73 -2.13
CA GLN A 16 9.32 -5.70 -3.10
C GLN A 16 8.23 -6.60 -3.67
N PHE A 17 7.23 -6.96 -2.88
CA PHE A 17 6.07 -7.69 -3.39
C PHE A 17 5.32 -6.89 -4.45
N ILE A 18 5.06 -5.60 -4.22
CA ILE A 18 4.40 -4.74 -5.21
C ILE A 18 5.21 -4.65 -6.49
N GLU A 19 6.53 -4.43 -6.39
CA GLU A 19 7.42 -4.34 -7.56
C GLU A 19 7.44 -5.64 -8.38
N VAL A 20 7.57 -6.80 -7.72
CA VAL A 20 7.64 -8.10 -8.40
C VAL A 20 6.31 -8.46 -9.06
N HIS A 21 5.18 -8.08 -8.46
CA HIS A 21 3.84 -8.39 -8.94
C HIS A 21 3.13 -7.21 -9.62
N ARG A 22 3.87 -6.16 -10.00
CA ARG A 22 3.27 -4.88 -10.42
C ARG A 22 2.30 -5.04 -11.59
N ASP A 23 2.71 -5.78 -12.61
CA ASP A 23 1.90 -5.99 -13.82
C ASP A 23 0.61 -6.77 -13.50
N GLU A 24 0.72 -7.84 -12.70
CA GLU A 24 -0.44 -8.64 -12.26
C GLU A 24 -1.41 -7.81 -11.40
N LEU A 25 -0.86 -6.98 -10.51
CA LEU A 25 -1.64 -6.10 -9.65
C LEU A 25 -2.36 -5.02 -10.48
N MET A 26 -1.69 -4.45 -11.49
CA MET A 26 -2.30 -3.47 -12.39
C MET A 26 -3.42 -4.07 -13.24
N GLU A 27 -3.26 -5.30 -13.74
CA GLU A 27 -4.34 -5.99 -14.45
C GLU A 27 -5.55 -6.27 -13.56
N LYS A 28 -5.29 -6.60 -12.29
CA LYS A 28 -6.33 -6.99 -11.33
C LYS A 28 -7.04 -5.79 -10.68
N TYR A 29 -6.32 -4.71 -10.45
CA TYR A 29 -6.78 -3.51 -9.74
C TYR A 29 -6.40 -2.23 -10.50
N PRO A 30 -6.85 -2.06 -11.75
CA PRO A 30 -6.49 -0.89 -12.56
C PRO A 30 -7.02 0.38 -11.91
N GLU A 31 -6.17 1.41 -11.82
CA GLU A 31 -6.52 2.73 -11.26
C GLU A 31 -6.96 2.71 -9.80
N HIS A 32 -6.54 1.70 -9.05
CA HIS A 32 -6.84 1.59 -7.62
C HIS A 32 -5.60 1.81 -6.77
N TRP A 33 -5.82 2.43 -5.62
CA TRP A 33 -4.92 2.33 -4.49
C TRP A 33 -5.01 0.94 -3.90
N ILE A 34 -3.85 0.37 -3.57
CA ILE A 34 -3.74 -0.90 -2.86
C ILE A 34 -3.04 -0.69 -1.53
N ALA A 35 -3.43 -1.48 -0.53
CA ALA A 35 -2.70 -1.62 0.73
C ALA A 35 -2.14 -3.03 0.83
N VAL A 36 -0.83 -3.14 1.06
CA VAL A 36 -0.12 -4.41 1.20
C VAL A 36 0.44 -4.54 2.61
N VAL A 37 0.13 -5.67 3.25
CA VAL A 37 0.66 -6.08 4.57
C VAL A 37 1.07 -7.53 4.47
N ASP A 38 2.23 -7.90 5.03
CA ASP A 38 2.78 -9.26 5.01
C ASP A 38 2.79 -9.92 3.61
N ARG A 39 3.04 -9.12 2.56
CA ARG A 39 3.04 -9.51 1.14
C ARG A 39 1.67 -9.99 0.63
N GLU A 40 0.60 -9.45 1.19
CA GLU A 40 -0.77 -9.67 0.75
C GLU A 40 -1.52 -8.35 0.55
N VAL A 41 -2.32 -8.25 -0.50
CA VAL A 41 -3.23 -7.12 -0.72
C VAL A 41 -4.41 -7.24 0.24
N VAL A 42 -4.44 -6.40 1.27
CA VAL A 42 -5.47 -6.43 2.32
C VAL A 42 -6.65 -5.52 2.01
N ALA A 43 -6.46 -4.47 1.20
CA ALA A 43 -7.53 -3.61 0.72
C ALA A 43 -7.18 -2.93 -0.59
N THR A 44 -8.21 -2.58 -1.35
CA THR A 44 -8.12 -1.76 -2.56
C THR A 44 -9.25 -0.73 -2.62
N ASP A 45 -8.99 0.44 -3.20
CA ASP A 45 -10.00 1.47 -3.44
C ASP A 45 -9.53 2.45 -4.54
N PRO A 46 -10.40 2.93 -5.44
CA PRO A 46 -10.02 3.98 -6.39
C PRO A 46 -9.73 5.34 -5.71
N ASP A 47 -10.25 5.56 -4.49
CA ASP A 47 -10.03 6.77 -3.70
C ASP A 47 -9.12 6.48 -2.49
N PRO A 48 -8.04 7.26 -2.27
CA PRO A 48 -7.11 7.00 -1.17
C PRO A 48 -7.79 7.15 0.20
N TRP A 49 -8.82 8.00 0.34
CA TRP A 49 -9.58 8.12 1.59
C TRP A 49 -10.50 6.93 1.81
N GLY A 50 -11.12 6.42 0.75
CA GLY A 50 -11.85 5.15 0.73
C GLY A 50 -10.98 3.98 1.19
N LEU A 51 -9.74 3.90 0.70
CA LEU A 51 -8.77 2.89 1.13
C LEU A 51 -8.48 2.98 2.63
N VAL A 52 -8.15 4.18 3.13
CA VAL A 52 -7.89 4.41 4.56
C VAL A 52 -9.11 4.05 5.41
N ALA A 53 -10.32 4.41 4.95
CA ALA A 53 -11.56 4.07 5.65
C ALA A 53 -11.81 2.55 5.69
N LYS A 54 -11.48 1.81 4.61
CA LYS A 54 -11.50 0.34 4.60
C LYS A 54 -10.49 -0.23 5.59
N MET A 55 -9.25 0.23 5.56
CA MET A 55 -8.19 -0.22 6.48
C MET A 55 -8.57 -0.03 7.95
N ARG A 56 -9.12 1.13 8.32
CA ARG A 56 -9.58 1.41 9.68
C ARG A 56 -10.70 0.46 10.16
N LYS A 57 -11.53 -0.06 9.26
CA LYS A 57 -12.60 -1.01 9.59
C LYS A 57 -12.10 -2.44 9.78
N MET A 58 -10.91 -2.77 9.29
CA MET A 58 -10.38 -4.14 9.28
C MET A 58 -9.64 -4.54 10.56
N GLY A 59 -9.67 -3.73 11.64
CA GLY A 59 -9.10 -4.11 12.94
C GLY A 59 -7.56 -4.06 12.94
N PRO A 60 -6.83 -5.20 12.97
CA PRO A 60 -5.35 -5.22 13.05
C PRO A 60 -4.61 -4.39 11.98
N PHE A 61 -5.24 -4.13 10.82
CA PHE A 61 -4.68 -3.29 9.76
C PHE A 61 -5.05 -1.80 9.88
N SER A 62 -5.61 -1.40 11.04
CA SER A 62 -6.01 -0.02 11.30
C SER A 62 -4.84 0.94 11.51
N ASP A 63 -3.64 0.42 11.75
CA ASP A 63 -2.41 1.20 11.79
C ASP A 63 -1.83 1.32 10.37
N PRO A 64 -1.93 2.49 9.71
CA PRO A 64 -1.36 2.68 8.38
C PRO A 64 0.16 2.56 8.36
N GLY A 65 0.83 2.63 9.53
CA GLY A 65 2.28 2.56 9.63
C GLY A 65 2.87 1.17 9.30
N SER A 66 2.05 0.12 9.32
CA SER A 66 2.48 -1.25 8.98
C SER A 66 2.19 -1.65 7.53
N ALA A 67 1.51 -0.79 6.77
CA ALA A 67 1.09 -1.07 5.40
C ALA A 67 1.88 -0.24 4.39
N VAL A 68 2.22 -0.87 3.26
CA VAL A 68 2.67 -0.14 2.07
C VAL A 68 1.44 0.17 1.24
N VAL A 69 1.28 1.45 0.88
CA VAL A 69 0.17 1.92 0.04
C VAL A 69 0.72 2.46 -1.26
N GLU A 70 0.20 1.96 -2.38
CA GLU A 70 0.64 2.34 -3.73
C GLU A 70 -0.58 2.54 -4.64
N LEU A 71 -0.54 3.54 -5.52
CA LEU A 71 -1.53 3.72 -6.58
C LEU A 71 -1.08 2.97 -7.84
N LEU A 72 -1.89 1.99 -8.26
CA LEU A 72 -1.65 1.22 -9.47
C LEU A 72 -2.20 1.96 -10.68
N THR A 73 -1.34 2.76 -11.30
CA THR A 73 -1.67 3.45 -12.55
C THR A 73 -0.59 3.23 -13.59
N SER A 74 -1.00 3.30 -14.86
CA SER A 74 -0.11 3.37 -16.02
C SER A 74 0.42 4.78 -16.27
N GLU A 75 -0.12 5.79 -15.59
CA GLU A 75 0.31 7.18 -15.73
C GLU A 75 1.41 7.55 -14.72
N GLU A 76 2.37 8.38 -15.15
CA GLU A 76 3.35 8.95 -14.22
C GLU A 76 2.67 9.96 -13.29
N ILE A 77 2.67 9.68 -11.98
CA ILE A 77 2.16 10.61 -10.97
C ILE A 77 3.31 11.51 -10.50
N TYR A 78 3.21 12.80 -10.78
CA TYR A 78 4.12 13.81 -10.26
C TYR A 78 3.65 14.28 -8.87
N CYS A 79 4.27 13.78 -7.81
CA CYS A 79 4.06 14.31 -6.46
C CYS A 79 4.73 15.68 -6.33
N ILE A 80 3.96 16.77 -6.37
CA ILE A 80 4.48 18.12 -6.14
C ILE A 80 4.62 18.34 -4.62
N HIS A 81 5.85 18.39 -4.12
CA HIS A 81 6.15 18.80 -2.75
C HIS A 81 6.21 20.33 -2.69
N THR A 82 5.19 20.98 -2.12
CA THR A 82 5.23 22.40 -1.76
C THR A 82 5.76 22.55 -0.33
N PHE A 83 6.87 23.25 -0.19
CA PHE A 83 7.52 23.61 1.09
C PHE A 83 6.75 24.69 1.86
#